data_AF-W1DGE0-F1
#
_entry.id   AF-W1DGE0-F1
#
_cell.length_a   1.000
_cell.length_b   1.000
_cell.length_c   1.000
_cell.angle_alpha   90.00
_cell.angle_beta   90.00
_cell.angle_gamma   90.00
#
_symmetry.space_group_name_H-M   'P 1'
#
loop_
_entity.id
_entity.type
_entity.pdbx_description
1 polymer ?
#
loop_
_entity_poly.entity_id
_entity_poly.type
_entity_poly.pdbx_seq_one_letter_code
_entity_poly.pdbx_strand_id
1 'polypeptide(L)'
;MNAGTPLLHLTGQVEKAWLDADTGFIHETRDQLTFLKASSKRAYRISNANQAVAILHKAIQEAQTPPCGPVSVEIPIDIQSAKIPLSLLTAPLKRAPAVEPEASLVDALWAQLKQAKQPLLWLGGGA
;
A
#
# COMPACT_ATOMS: atom_id res chain seq x y z
N MET A 1 -10.23 -6.97 -2.14
CA MET A 1 -8.98 -6.55 -2.84
C MET A 1 -8.39 -7.76 -3.58
N ASN A 2 -8.98 -8.16 -4.71
CA ASN A 2 -8.83 -9.54 -5.18
C ASN A 2 -7.97 -9.69 -6.46
N ALA A 3 -7.60 -8.57 -7.11
CA ALA A 3 -6.89 -8.58 -8.39
C ALA A 3 -5.36 -8.44 -8.28
N GLY A 4 -4.82 -8.19 -7.08
CA GLY A 4 -3.37 -8.02 -6.89
C GLY A 4 -2.77 -6.79 -7.58
N THR A 5 -3.56 -5.84 -8.06
CA THR A 5 -3.06 -4.69 -8.82
C THR A 5 -2.23 -3.75 -7.94
N PRO A 6 -0.95 -3.48 -8.26
CA PRO A 6 -0.14 -2.52 -7.54
C PRO A 6 -0.57 -1.09 -7.90
N LEU A 7 -1.44 -0.51 -7.06
CA LEU A 7 -2.04 0.80 -7.30
C LEU A 7 -1.68 1.75 -6.15
N LEU A 8 -1.24 2.96 -6.49
CA LEU A 8 -1.13 4.06 -5.54
C LEU A 8 -2.31 5.00 -5.74
N HIS A 9 -3.12 5.17 -4.70
CA HIS A 9 -4.21 6.13 -4.68
C HIS A 9 -3.79 7.34 -3.85
N LEU A 10 -3.76 8.52 -4.47
CA LEU A 10 -3.48 9.78 -3.78
C LEU A 10 -4.78 10.57 -3.65
N THR A 11 -5.10 11.02 -2.44
CA THR A 11 -6.28 11.85 -2.20
C THR A 11 -5.94 13.04 -1.31
N GLY A 12 -6.70 14.12 -1.48
CA GLY A 12 -6.62 15.29 -0.63
C GLY A 12 -7.40 15.13 0.67
N GLN A 13 -7.22 16.11 1.54
CA GLN A 13 -8.07 16.35 2.70
C GLN A 13 -7.98 17.83 3.06
N VAL A 14 -8.91 18.32 3.87
CA VAL A 14 -8.84 19.67 4.47
C VAL A 14 -7.53 19.90 5.22
N GLU A 15 -7.26 21.16 5.56
CA GLU A 15 -6.05 21.52 6.31
C GLU A 15 -5.99 20.75 7.64
N LYS A 16 -4.78 20.46 8.11
CA LYS A 16 -4.56 19.69 9.35
C LYS A 16 -5.34 20.20 10.55
N ALA A 17 -5.50 21.52 10.68
CA ALA A 17 -6.19 22.14 11.80
C ALA A 17 -7.69 21.79 11.85
N TRP A 18 -8.27 21.41 10.71
CA TRP A 18 -9.70 21.09 10.56
C TRP A 18 -9.95 19.59 10.39
N LEU A 19 -8.92 18.75 10.47
CA LEU A 19 -9.08 17.31 10.33
C LEU A 19 -9.93 16.74 11.45
N ASP A 20 -11.01 16.06 11.04
CA ASP A 20 -11.89 15.32 11.95
C ASP A 20 -12.48 16.23 13.05
N ALA A 21 -12.60 17.53 12.77
CA ALA A 21 -13.06 18.55 13.70
C ALA A 21 -14.60 18.55 13.81
N ASP A 22 -15.30 17.94 12.85
CA ASP A 22 -16.77 17.80 12.81
C ASP A 22 -17.49 19.17 12.85
N THR A 23 -16.85 20.20 12.27
CA THR A 23 -17.36 21.59 12.24
C THR A 23 -18.05 21.95 10.93
N GLY A 24 -18.27 20.98 10.05
CA GLY A 24 -18.90 21.20 8.73
C GLY A 24 -18.02 21.99 7.76
N PHE A 25 -16.70 21.82 7.85
CA PHE A 25 -15.78 22.49 6.94
C PHE A 25 -15.97 21.93 5.53
N ILE A 26 -16.09 22.82 4.54
CA ILE A 26 -16.35 22.40 3.15
C ILE A 26 -15.22 21.49 2.65
N HIS A 27 -15.58 20.36 2.03
CA HIS A 27 -14.68 19.29 1.59
C HIS A 27 -14.04 18.42 2.69
N GLU A 28 -14.40 18.60 3.97
CA GLU A 28 -14.01 17.65 5.02
C GLU A 28 -14.66 16.29 4.75
N THR A 29 -13.83 15.26 4.64
CA THR A 29 -14.29 13.87 4.64
C THR A 29 -14.00 13.26 6.00
N ARG A 30 -15.03 13.21 6.85
CA ARG A 30 -14.96 12.67 8.21
C ARG A 30 -14.40 11.24 8.21
N ASP A 31 -13.37 11.00 9.00
CA ASP A 31 -12.74 9.68 9.16
C ASP A 31 -12.37 9.00 7.83
N GLN A 32 -11.93 9.81 6.84
CA GLN A 32 -11.51 9.32 5.52
C GLN A 32 -10.46 8.20 5.64
N LEU A 33 -9.55 8.31 6.61
CA LEU A 33 -8.49 7.31 6.79
C LEU A 33 -9.04 5.91 7.05
N THR A 34 -10.10 5.78 7.85
CA THR A 34 -10.71 4.47 8.14
C THR A 34 -11.40 3.90 6.91
N PHE A 35 -12.09 4.73 6.13
CA PHE A 35 -12.65 4.32 4.84
C PHE A 35 -11.56 3.83 3.86
N LEU A 36 -10.43 4.55 3.77
CA LEU A 36 -9.32 4.16 2.93
C LEU A 36 -8.67 2.84 3.39
N LYS A 37 -8.56 2.60 4.70
CA LYS A 37 -8.07 1.32 5.26
C LYS A 37 -8.97 0.14 4.90
N ALA A 38 -10.29 0.35 4.85
CA ALA A 38 -11.22 -0.72 4.51
C ALA A 38 -11.17 -1.14 3.03
N SER A 39 -10.75 -0.24 2.14
CA SER A 39 -10.70 -0.45 0.68
C SER A 39 -9.30 -0.69 0.12
N SER A 40 -8.26 -0.49 0.93
CA SER A 40 -6.86 -0.56 0.51
C SER A 40 -6.06 -1.56 1.34
N LYS A 41 -4.97 -2.10 0.78
CA LYS A 41 -3.97 -2.90 1.50
C LYS A 41 -3.41 -2.15 2.69
N ARG A 42 -3.21 -0.86 2.48
CA ARG A 42 -2.76 0.08 3.49
C ARG A 42 -3.32 1.46 3.16
N ALA A 43 -3.53 2.27 4.18
CA ALA A 43 -3.74 3.69 4.01
C ALA A 43 -2.84 4.48 4.96
N TYR A 44 -2.38 5.64 4.51
CA TYR A 44 -1.54 6.57 5.26
C TYR A 44 -2.10 7.99 5.22
N ARG A 45 -1.87 8.76 6.28
CA ARG A 45 -2.03 10.21 6.33
C ARG A 45 -0.66 10.86 6.44
N ILE A 46 -0.35 11.83 5.58
CA ILE A 46 0.88 12.62 5.71
C ILE A 46 0.59 13.84 6.60
N SER A 47 0.86 13.74 7.89
CA SER A 47 0.63 14.84 8.86
C SER A 47 1.79 15.87 8.93
N ASN A 48 2.91 15.57 8.26
CA ASN A 48 4.10 16.42 8.24
C ASN A 48 4.74 16.38 6.84
N ALA A 49 4.92 17.56 6.24
CA ALA A 49 5.51 17.71 4.92
C ALA A 49 6.91 17.08 4.82
N ASN A 50 7.73 17.17 5.88
CA ASN A 50 9.09 16.61 5.88
C ASN A 50 9.11 15.07 5.80
N GLN A 51 7.99 14.40 6.04
CA GLN A 51 7.86 12.94 5.94
C GLN A 51 7.25 12.50 4.60
N ALA A 52 6.82 13.44 3.76
CA ALA A 52 6.03 13.13 2.57
C ALA A 52 6.76 12.17 1.61
N VAL A 53 8.03 12.45 1.29
CA VAL A 53 8.85 11.60 0.41
C VAL A 53 8.98 10.18 0.97
N ALA A 54 9.26 10.05 2.26
CA ALA A 54 9.44 8.75 2.91
C ALA A 54 8.13 7.92 2.90
N ILE A 55 6.99 8.55 3.20
CA ILE A 55 5.68 7.89 3.20
C ILE A 55 5.29 7.49 1.77
N LEU A 56 5.50 8.36 0.78
CA LEU A 56 5.22 8.05 -0.62
C LEU A 56 6.06 6.87 -1.13
N HIS A 57 7.37 6.86 -0.85
CA HIS A 57 8.21 5.71 -1.18
C HIS A 57 7.74 4.42 -0.50
N LYS A 58 7.35 4.51 0.78
CA LYS A 58 6.83 3.36 1.50
C LYS A 58 5.52 2.85 0.90
N ALA A 59 4.61 3.75 0.54
CA ALA A 59 3.34 3.42 -0.07
C ALA A 59 3.52 2.73 -1.43
N ILE A 60 4.43 3.25 -2.26
CA ILE A 60 4.80 2.63 -3.55
C ILE A 60 5.38 1.24 -3.33
N GLN A 61 6.35 1.10 -2.41
CA GLN A 61 6.95 -0.19 -2.08
C GLN A 61 5.90 -1.20 -1.61
N GLU A 62 4.96 -0.79 -0.74
CA GLU A 62 3.92 -1.67 -0.21
C GLU A 62 2.92 -2.08 -1.28
N ALA A 63 2.53 -1.17 -2.19
CA ALA A 63 1.63 -1.49 -3.30
C ALA A 63 2.22 -2.55 -4.24
N GLN A 64 3.54 -2.50 -4.44
CA GLN A 64 4.30 -3.42 -5.31
C GLN A 64 4.74 -4.72 -4.62
N THR A 65 4.64 -4.81 -3.30
CA THR A 65 5.09 -5.99 -2.53
C THR A 65 3.97 -7.03 -2.44
N PRO A 66 4.19 -8.32 -2.74
CA PRO A 66 3.18 -9.36 -2.59
C PRO A 66 2.63 -9.53 -1.17
N PRO A 67 1.33 -9.88 -1.01
CA PRO A 67 0.30 -9.74 -2.03
C PRO A 67 0.17 -8.27 -2.44
N CYS A 68 0.28 -8.00 -3.75
CA CYS A 68 0.21 -6.65 -4.29
C CYS A 68 -1.21 -6.11 -4.12
N GLY A 69 -1.38 -4.79 -4.12
CA GLY A 69 -2.69 -4.20 -3.94
C GLY A 69 -2.68 -2.69 -3.83
N PRO A 70 -3.87 -2.07 -3.78
CA PRO A 70 -4.00 -0.63 -3.66
C PRO A 70 -3.45 -0.14 -2.31
N VAL A 71 -2.66 0.92 -2.32
CA VAL A 71 -2.27 1.68 -1.13
C VAL A 71 -2.77 3.11 -1.30
N SER A 72 -3.53 3.60 -0.32
CA SER A 72 -4.03 4.96 -0.31
C SER A 72 -3.16 5.88 0.53
N VAL A 73 -2.94 7.10 0.07
CA VAL A 73 -2.26 8.15 0.83
C VAL A 73 -3.12 9.40 0.78
N GLU A 74 -3.63 9.81 1.93
CA GLU A 74 -4.30 11.10 2.08
C GLU A 74 -3.31 12.17 2.51
N ILE A 75 -3.42 13.35 1.89
CA ILE A 75 -2.50 14.47 2.09
C ILE A 75 -3.34 15.73 2.38
N PRO A 76 -3.30 16.27 3.61
CA PRO A 76 -3.91 17.57 3.92
C PRO A 76 -3.42 18.67 2.98
N ILE A 77 -4.30 19.59 2.58
CA ILE A 77 -3.99 20.60 1.55
C ILE A 77 -2.87 21.57 1.95
N ASP A 78 -2.74 21.89 3.24
CA ASP A 78 -1.64 22.68 3.80
C ASP A 78 -0.31 21.93 3.72
N ILE A 79 -0.34 20.59 3.78
CA ILE A 79 0.84 19.74 3.60
C ILE A 79 1.20 19.60 2.12
N GLN A 80 0.21 19.46 1.22
CA GLN A 80 0.44 19.39 -0.23
C GLN A 80 1.14 20.64 -0.77
N SER A 81 0.77 21.82 -0.25
CA SER A 81 1.32 23.11 -0.67
C SER A 81 2.63 23.49 0.03
N ALA A 82 3.05 22.73 1.05
CA ALA A 82 4.26 23.02 1.80
C ALA A 82 5.54 22.80 0.97
N LYS A 83 6.49 23.71 1.11
CA LYS A 83 7.85 23.54 0.56
C LYS A 83 8.66 22.65 1.50
N ILE A 84 9.43 21.74 0.92
CA ILE A 84 10.37 20.88 1.65
C ILE A 84 11.80 21.08 1.15
N PRO A 85 12.82 20.90 2.00
CA PRO A 85 14.21 20.91 1.56
C PRO A 85 14.48 19.82 0.52
N LEU A 86 15.27 20.12 -0.50
CA LEU A 86 15.69 19.15 -1.52
C LEU A 86 16.46 17.96 -0.90
N SER A 87 17.14 18.16 0.23
CA SER A 87 17.85 17.10 0.96
C SER A 87 16.94 15.98 1.47
N LEU A 88 15.62 16.18 1.52
CA LEU A 88 14.66 15.14 1.87
C LEU A 88 14.27 14.25 0.68
N LEU A 89 14.63 14.65 -0.55
CA LEU A 89 14.44 13.81 -1.73
C LEU A 89 15.44 12.66 -1.68
N THR A 90 14.93 11.44 -1.60
CA THR A 90 15.72 10.21 -1.53
C THR A 90 15.47 9.36 -2.78
N ALA A 91 16.24 8.28 -2.95
CA ALA A 91 15.95 7.30 -3.99
C ALA A 91 14.69 6.48 -3.60
N PRO A 92 13.87 6.07 -4.58
CA PRO A 92 12.75 5.16 -4.33
C PRO A 92 13.21 3.87 -3.63
N LEU A 93 12.38 3.37 -2.72
CA LEU A 93 12.63 2.07 -2.08
C LEU A 93 12.42 0.94 -3.10
N LYS A 94 13.34 -0.03 -3.11
CA LYS A 94 13.17 -1.25 -3.90
C LYS A 94 12.03 -2.08 -3.31
N ARG A 95 11.26 -2.75 -4.19
CA ARG A 95 10.29 -3.78 -3.78
C ARG A 95 11.00 -4.82 -2.91
N ALA A 96 10.33 -5.30 -1.86
CA ALA A 96 10.86 -6.39 -1.06
C ALA A 96 10.98 -7.67 -1.91
N PRO A 97 12.09 -8.42 -1.82
CA PRO A 97 12.24 -9.66 -2.55
C PRO A 97 11.15 -10.65 -2.13
N ALA A 98 10.76 -11.53 -3.05
CA ALA A 98 9.92 -12.67 -2.68
C ALA A 98 10.70 -13.56 -1.70
N VAL A 99 10.00 -14.13 -0.73
CA VAL A 99 10.57 -15.15 0.14
C VAL A 99 10.72 -16.42 -0.70
N GLU A 100 11.93 -16.96 -0.79
CA GLU A 100 12.13 -18.25 -1.45
C GLU A 100 11.51 -19.37 -0.60
N PRO A 101 10.77 -20.30 -1.23
CA PRO A 101 10.22 -21.44 -0.50
C PRO A 101 11.35 -22.36 -0.03
N GLU A 102 11.14 -22.99 1.13
CA GLU A 102 12.07 -23.99 1.63
C GLU A 102 12.11 -25.20 0.69
N ALA A 103 13.31 -25.62 0.28
CA ALA A 103 13.49 -26.72 -0.69
C ALA A 103 12.81 -28.02 -0.24
N SER A 104 12.84 -28.32 1.06
CA SER A 104 12.20 -29.52 1.64
C SER A 104 10.68 -29.54 1.43
N LEU A 105 10.02 -28.36 1.49
CA LEU A 105 8.58 -28.22 1.26
C LEU A 105 8.23 -28.44 -0.21
N VAL A 106 9.08 -27.94 -1.12
CA VAL A 106 8.94 -28.15 -2.57
C VAL A 106 9.08 -29.64 -2.90
N ASP A 107 10.08 -30.31 -2.34
CA ASP A 107 10.31 -31.74 -2.54
C ASP A 107 9.15 -32.59 -1.99
N ALA A 108 8.62 -32.24 -0.81
CA ALA A 108 7.47 -32.91 -0.22
C ALA A 108 6.20 -32.77 -1.10
N LEU A 109 5.92 -31.57 -1.61
CA LEU A 109 4.81 -31.34 -2.54
C LEU A 109 4.99 -32.15 -3.84
N TRP A 110 6.21 -32.18 -4.37
CA TRP A 110 6.55 -32.92 -5.58
C TRP A 110 6.36 -34.43 -5.39
N ALA A 111 6.78 -34.98 -4.25
CA ALA A 111 6.58 -36.40 -3.93
C ALA A 111 5.09 -36.79 -3.90
N GLN A 112 4.23 -35.93 -3.35
CA GLN A 112 2.77 -36.14 -3.35
C GLN A 112 2.18 -36.05 -4.76
N LEU A 113 2.59 -35.04 -5.55
CA LEU A 113 2.13 -34.87 -6.94
C LEU A 113 2.48 -36.08 -7.82
N LYS A 114 3.66 -36.68 -7.64
CA LYS A 114 4.06 -37.90 -8.39
C LYS A 114 3.17 -39.11 -8.13
N GLN A 115 2.63 -39.24 -6.93
CA GLN A 115 1.80 -40.38 -6.54
C GLN A 115 0.32 -40.19 -6.87
N ALA A 116 -0.09 -38.96 -7.19
CA ALA A 116 -1.46 -38.65 -7.53
C ALA A 116 -1.86 -39.30 -8.87
N LYS A 117 -3.03 -39.95 -8.90
CA LYS A 117 -3.56 -40.57 -10.13
C LYS A 117 -4.05 -39.54 -11.16
N GLN A 118 -4.57 -38.40 -10.68
CA GLN A 118 -5.12 -37.32 -11.49
C GLN A 118 -4.74 -35.97 -10.85
N PRO A 119 -3.46 -35.57 -10.86
CA PRO A 119 -3.02 -34.31 -10.28
C PRO A 119 -3.61 -33.13 -11.05
N LEU A 120 -4.02 -32.09 -10.32
CA LEU A 120 -4.48 -30.82 -10.86
C LEU A 120 -3.77 -29.67 -10.14
N LEU A 121 -3.28 -28.70 -10.91
CA LEU A 121 -2.85 -27.40 -10.39
C LEU A 121 -3.89 -26.36 -10.76
N TRP A 122 -4.51 -25.75 -9.75
CA TRP A 122 -5.40 -24.62 -9.93
C TRP A 122 -4.64 -23.34 -9.62
N LEU A 123 -4.26 -22.60 -10.67
CA LEU A 123 -3.48 -21.37 -10.54
C LEU A 123 -4.42 -20.15 -10.59
N GLY A 124 -4.31 -19.28 -9.59
CA GLY A 124 -5.02 -17.99 -9.53
C GLY A 124 -4.14 -16.83 -10.01
N GLY A 125 -4.70 -15.61 -10.01
CA GLY A 125 -4.02 -14.40 -10.52
C GLY A 125 -2.78 -13.92 -9.75
N GLY A 126 -2.31 -14.67 -8.75
CA GLY A 126 -1.07 -14.41 -8.01
C GLY A 126 0.01 -15.48 -8.19
N ALA A 127 -0.19 -16.45 -9.09
CA ALA A 127 0.78 -17.49 -9.44
C ALA A 127 1.80 -17.00 -10.48
#